data_AF-A0A2V7YPR7-F1
#
_entry.id   AF-A0A2V7YPR7-F1
#
_cell.length_a   1.000
_cell.length_b   1.000
_cell.length_c   1.000
_cell.angle_alpha   90.00
_cell.angle_beta   90.00
_cell.angle_gamma   90.00
#
_symmetry.space_group_name_H-M   'P 1'
#
loop_
_entity.id
_entity.type
_entity.pdbx_description
1 polymer ?
#
loop_
_entity_poly.entity_id
_entity_poly.type
_entity_poly.pdbx_seq_one_letter_code
_entity_poly.pdbx_strand_id
1 'polypeptide(L)'
;MIERFTRRDWILIAVCIGVVAVSLFVVFNWFFAAFPEASIDFRYDRDSSLTLARRILDAQRIDARGMKHGAVFDRDELGMIFLERSLGLSDANRLMRRDVRMFWWRHRWFQPLQEEEFEVDVAPTGEIVGFNDKIPERTALPNIPLASAQSAAQLFLMRAGVKLSDLQLVTQSERTLPSRVQRIFTWDSQSVHPAGAPYRHIVTVDGDRVSSYS
;
A
#
# COMPACT_ATOMS: atom_id res chain seq x y z
N MET A 1 -42.39 37.16 25.94
CA MET A 1 -41.38 37.92 26.71
C MET A 1 -40.06 37.72 25.99
N ILE A 2 -39.48 38.77 25.39
CA ILE A 2 -38.21 38.65 24.65
C ILE A 2 -37.10 38.81 25.68
N GLU A 3 -36.44 37.70 26.02
CA GLU A 3 -35.28 37.70 26.90
C GLU A 3 -34.15 38.49 26.22
N ARG A 4 -33.70 39.59 26.85
CA ARG A 4 -32.63 40.45 26.31
C ARG A 4 -31.30 40.01 26.92
N PHE A 5 -30.33 39.71 26.06
CA PHE A 5 -28.97 39.37 26.48
C PHE A 5 -28.40 40.42 27.44
N THR A 6 -27.93 39.97 28.59
CA THR A 6 -27.26 40.79 29.59
C THR A 6 -25.80 41.02 29.18
N ARG A 7 -25.14 41.99 29.83
CA ARG A 7 -23.70 42.27 29.59
C ARG A 7 -22.82 41.03 29.84
N ARG A 8 -23.20 40.15 30.76
CA ARG A 8 -22.49 38.89 31.04
C ARG A 8 -22.62 37.90 29.89
N ASP A 9 -23.80 37.82 29.28
CA ASP A 9 -24.04 36.95 28.12
C ASP A 9 -23.22 37.41 26.91
N TRP A 10 -23.13 38.72 26.68
CA TRP A 10 -22.27 39.28 25.62
C TRP A 10 -20.78 39.01 25.86
N ILE A 11 -20.31 39.05 27.11
CA ILE A 11 -18.93 38.70 27.46
C ILE A 11 -18.69 37.20 27.21
N LEU A 12 -19.63 36.34 27.61
CA LEU A 12 -19.52 34.90 27.38
C LEU A 12 -19.50 34.57 25.89
N ILE A 13 -20.38 35.19 25.08
CA ILE A 13 -20.39 35.05 23.63
C ILE A 13 -19.06 35.50 23.02
N ALA A 14 -18.51 36.64 23.46
CA ALA A 14 -17.22 37.13 22.97
C ALA A 14 -16.06 36.18 23.30
N VAL A 15 -16.06 35.60 24.51
CA VAL A 15 -15.08 34.57 24.91
C VAL A 15 -15.22 33.32 24.06
N CYS A 16 -16.44 32.83 23.83
CA CYS A 16 -16.69 31.67 22.97
C CYS A 16 -16.20 31.92 21.54
N ILE A 17 -16.48 33.09 20.97
CA ILE A 17 -15.98 33.48 19.64
C ILE A 17 -14.45 33.53 19.64
N GLY A 18 -13.83 34.08 20.69
CA GLY A 18 -12.38 34.11 20.84
C GLY A 18 -11.76 32.70 20.87
N VAL A 19 -12.35 31.78 21.62
CA VAL A 19 -11.91 30.37 21.66
C VAL A 19 -12.06 29.72 20.29
N VAL A 20 -13.20 29.88 19.62
CA VAL A 20 -13.43 29.33 18.27
C VAL A 20 -12.41 29.90 17.28
N ALA A 21 -12.13 31.20 17.33
CA ALA A 21 -11.14 31.83 16.46
C ALA A 21 -9.72 31.27 16.68
N VAL A 22 -9.31 31.10 17.94
CA VAL A 22 -8.02 30.48 18.28
C VAL A 22 -7.96 29.03 17.84
N SER A 23 -9.02 28.24 18.08
CA SER A 23 -9.09 26.85 17.64
C SER A 23 -9.02 26.72 16.12
N LEU A 24 -9.76 27.54 15.38
CA LEU A 24 -9.68 27.56 13.91
C LEU A 24 -8.29 27.99 13.44
N PHE A 25 -7.68 29.00 14.06
CA PHE A 25 -6.32 29.42 13.72
C PHE A 25 -5.32 28.26 13.91
N VAL A 26 -5.43 27.51 15.02
CA VAL A 26 -4.56 26.36 15.28
C VAL A 26 -4.77 25.25 14.24
N VAL A 27 -6.03 24.91 13.94
CA VAL A 27 -6.35 23.89 12.94
C VAL A 27 -5.83 24.30 11.56
N PHE A 28 -6.14 25.50 11.08
CA PHE A 28 -5.72 25.91 9.73
C PHE A 28 -4.21 26.02 9.57
N ASN A 29 -3.46 26.33 10.64
CA ASN A 29 -1.99 26.45 10.55
C ASN A 29 -1.24 25.14 10.81
N TRP A 30 -1.73 24.27 11.70
CA TRP A 30 -0.97 23.10 12.16
C TRP A 30 -1.61 21.74 11.84
N PHE A 31 -2.82 21.67 11.27
CA PHE A 31 -3.48 20.39 10.96
C PHE A 31 -2.64 19.51 10.03
N PHE A 32 -2.13 20.05 8.92
CA PHE A 32 -1.30 19.27 7.99
C PHE A 32 0.11 18.97 8.51
N ALA A 33 0.56 19.67 9.55
CA ALA A 33 1.81 19.36 10.23
C ALA A 33 1.64 18.19 11.22
N ALA A 34 0.47 18.10 11.85
CA ALA A 34 0.14 17.08 12.85
C ALA A 34 -0.47 15.79 12.26
N PHE A 35 -1.09 15.86 11.08
CA PHE A 35 -1.77 14.72 10.45
C PHE A 35 -1.20 14.39 9.05
N PRO A 36 -0.17 13.54 8.98
CA PRO A 36 0.35 12.94 7.75
C PRO A 36 -0.73 12.42 6.80
N GLU A 37 -1.72 11.72 7.35
CA GLU A 37 -2.79 11.03 6.61
C GLU A 37 -3.67 12.01 5.81
N ALA A 38 -3.84 13.24 6.30
CA ALA A 38 -4.63 14.27 5.63
C ALA A 38 -3.98 14.82 4.36
N SER A 39 -2.73 14.43 4.08
CA SER A 39 -1.95 14.96 2.97
C SER A 39 -1.73 13.97 1.83
N ILE A 40 -2.35 12.79 1.91
CA ILE A 40 -2.30 11.78 0.86
C ILE A 40 -3.06 12.32 -0.36
N ASP A 41 -2.40 12.30 -1.52
CA ASP A 41 -3.04 12.65 -2.79
C ASP A 41 -3.81 11.44 -3.33
N PHE A 42 -5.12 11.44 -3.10
CA PHE A 42 -6.04 10.41 -3.60
C PHE A 42 -6.38 10.64 -5.07
N ARG A 43 -5.51 10.18 -5.96
CA ARG A 43 -5.80 10.11 -7.41
C ARG A 43 -6.73 8.95 -7.75
N TYR A 44 -6.64 7.87 -7.00
CA TYR A 44 -7.51 6.70 -7.07
C TYR A 44 -8.22 6.49 -5.73
N ASP A 45 -9.53 6.43 -5.80
CA ASP A 45 -10.41 6.01 -4.72
C ASP A 45 -10.62 4.49 -4.76
N ARG A 46 -11.45 3.99 -3.82
CA ARG A 46 -11.80 2.57 -3.68
C ARG A 46 -12.29 1.91 -4.97
N ASP A 47 -13.12 2.60 -5.74
CA ASP A 47 -13.80 1.98 -6.88
C ASP A 47 -12.97 2.10 -8.16
N SER A 48 -12.23 3.19 -8.33
CA SER A 48 -11.28 3.38 -9.42
C SER A 48 -10.03 2.49 -9.28
N SER A 49 -9.52 2.29 -8.06
CA SER A 49 -8.39 1.39 -7.79
C SER A 49 -8.70 -0.07 -8.10
N LEU A 50 -9.97 -0.49 -7.95
CA LEU A 50 -10.43 -1.84 -8.31
C LEU A 50 -10.13 -2.19 -9.78
N THR A 51 -10.19 -1.21 -10.68
CA THR A 51 -9.89 -1.43 -12.09
C THR A 51 -8.42 -1.77 -12.30
N LEU A 52 -7.51 -1.13 -11.57
CA LEU A 52 -6.07 -1.42 -11.61
C LEU A 52 -5.78 -2.79 -11.01
N ALA A 53 -6.43 -3.11 -9.89
CA ALA A 53 -6.28 -4.40 -9.24
C ALA A 53 -6.73 -5.56 -10.13
N ARG A 54 -7.87 -5.42 -10.82
CA ARG A 54 -8.35 -6.43 -11.80
C ARG A 54 -7.38 -6.63 -12.96
N ARG A 55 -6.74 -5.56 -13.47
CA ARG A 55 -5.73 -5.70 -14.52
C ARG A 55 -4.55 -6.57 -14.10
N ILE A 56 -4.16 -6.51 -12.81
CA ILE A 56 -3.11 -7.39 -12.29
C ILE A 56 -3.57 -8.85 -12.26
N LEU A 57 -4.79 -9.12 -11.78
CA LEU A 57 -5.36 -10.48 -11.83
C LEU A 57 -5.43 -11.02 -13.27
N ASP A 58 -5.94 -10.22 -14.21
CA ASP A 58 -6.02 -10.59 -15.63
C ASP A 58 -4.63 -10.87 -16.22
N ALA A 59 -3.63 -10.07 -15.86
CA ALA A 59 -2.25 -10.23 -16.31
C ALA A 59 -1.59 -11.51 -15.73
N GLN A 60 -2.04 -11.98 -14.57
CA GLN A 60 -1.68 -13.27 -13.98
C GLN A 60 -2.60 -14.42 -14.45
N ARG A 61 -3.55 -14.15 -15.35
CA ARG A 61 -4.56 -15.12 -15.84
C ARG A 61 -5.46 -15.67 -14.74
N ILE A 62 -5.71 -14.88 -13.70
CA ILE A 62 -6.59 -15.23 -12.58
C ILE A 62 -8.00 -14.74 -12.90
N ASP A 63 -8.97 -15.66 -12.90
CA ASP A 63 -10.38 -15.33 -13.08
C ASP A 63 -11.09 -15.22 -11.72
N ALA A 64 -11.33 -13.98 -11.27
CA ALA A 64 -12.02 -13.72 -10.02
C ALA A 64 -13.56 -13.61 -10.16
N ARG A 65 -14.15 -13.98 -11.31
CA ARG A 65 -15.61 -13.92 -11.51
C ARG A 65 -16.32 -14.88 -10.56
N GLY A 66 -17.39 -14.40 -9.93
CA GLY A 66 -18.17 -15.18 -8.96
C GLY A 66 -17.56 -15.27 -7.56
N MET A 67 -16.34 -14.77 -7.34
CA MET A 67 -15.77 -14.63 -6.00
C MET A 67 -16.42 -13.45 -5.25
N LYS A 68 -16.45 -13.54 -3.91
CA LYS A 68 -16.78 -12.39 -3.07
C LYS A 68 -15.61 -11.41 -3.10
N HIS A 69 -15.93 -10.12 -3.12
CA HIS A 69 -14.95 -9.04 -3.16
C HIS A 69 -15.12 -8.11 -1.96
N GLY A 70 -14.01 -7.74 -1.34
CA GLY A 70 -13.91 -6.71 -0.32
C GLY A 70 -12.81 -5.71 -0.67
N ALA A 71 -12.97 -4.46 -0.24
CA ALA A 71 -11.95 -3.44 -0.37
C ALA A 71 -11.88 -2.57 0.88
N VAL A 72 -10.68 -2.41 1.43
CA VAL A 72 -10.39 -1.62 2.63
C VAL A 72 -9.19 -0.71 2.37
N PHE A 73 -9.12 0.41 3.07
CA PHE A 73 -7.94 1.27 3.07
C PHE A 73 -7.02 0.86 4.21
N ASP A 74 -5.74 0.68 3.92
CA ASP A 74 -4.75 0.16 4.86
C ASP A 74 -3.39 0.87 4.69
N ARG A 75 -2.46 0.62 5.61
CA ARG A 75 -1.15 1.29 5.66
C ARG A 75 -0.04 0.42 6.26
N ASP A 76 1.22 0.73 5.92
CA ASP A 76 2.39 0.23 6.65
C ASP A 76 2.65 1.11 7.87
N GLU A 77 2.04 0.73 8.99
CA GLU A 77 2.15 1.46 10.25
C GLU A 77 3.59 1.47 10.80
N LEU A 78 4.32 0.36 10.68
CA LEU A 78 5.68 0.27 11.20
C LEU A 78 6.65 1.09 10.34
N GLY A 79 6.52 1.01 9.02
CA GLY A 79 7.27 1.84 8.08
C GLY A 79 7.02 3.33 8.32
N MET A 80 5.76 3.73 8.51
CA MET A 80 5.40 5.11 8.81
C MET A 80 6.05 5.60 10.13
N ILE A 81 5.91 4.83 11.22
CA ILE A 81 6.53 5.15 12.51
C ILE A 81 8.05 5.26 12.37
N PHE A 82 8.69 4.34 11.64
CA PHE A 82 10.13 4.39 11.39
C PHE A 82 10.53 5.70 10.71
N LEU A 83 9.84 6.10 9.64
CA LEU A 83 10.14 7.34 8.92
C LEU A 83 9.93 8.57 9.79
N GLU A 84 8.81 8.65 10.51
CA GLU A 84 8.50 9.77 11.39
C GLU A 84 9.53 9.93 12.50
N ARG A 85 9.96 8.82 13.11
CA ARG A 85 10.99 8.85 14.17
C ARG A 85 12.38 9.16 13.63
N SER A 86 12.68 8.79 12.39
CA SER A 86 14.02 8.96 11.81
C SER A 86 14.22 10.33 11.16
N LEU A 87 13.16 10.89 10.56
CA LEU A 87 13.22 12.11 9.76
C LEU A 87 12.43 13.29 10.36
N GLY A 88 11.55 13.02 11.33
CA GLY A 88 10.53 13.97 11.75
C GLY A 88 9.33 14.02 10.77
N LEU A 89 8.20 14.50 11.26
CA LEU A 89 6.90 14.47 10.55
C LEU A 89 6.94 15.13 9.16
N SER A 90 7.53 16.33 9.04
CA SER A 90 7.53 17.07 7.77
C SER A 90 8.26 16.34 6.64
N ASP A 91 9.43 15.79 6.94
CA ASP A 91 10.28 15.12 5.96
C ASP A 91 9.78 13.71 5.65
N ALA A 92 9.29 12.99 6.67
CA ALA A 92 8.58 11.73 6.49
C ALA A 92 7.37 11.90 5.56
N ASN A 93 6.54 12.93 5.78
CA ASN A 93 5.38 13.21 4.94
C ASN A 93 5.76 13.53 3.49
N ARG A 94 6.83 14.31 3.27
CA ARG A 94 7.32 14.60 1.92
C ARG A 94 7.76 13.31 1.21
N LEU A 95 8.47 12.43 1.90
CA LEU A 95 8.94 11.17 1.36
C LEU A 95 7.79 10.19 1.03
N MET A 96 6.83 10.03 1.95
CA MET A 96 5.65 9.16 1.76
C MET A 96 4.69 9.66 0.66
N ARG A 97 4.73 10.94 0.31
CA ARG A 97 3.93 11.48 -0.80
C ARG A 97 4.59 11.27 -2.17
N ARG A 98 5.92 11.18 -2.23
CA ARG A 98 6.67 11.23 -3.50
C ARG A 98 7.33 9.90 -3.85
N ASP A 99 8.04 9.32 -2.89
CA ASP A 99 9.07 8.32 -3.18
C ASP A 99 8.68 6.94 -2.63
N VAL A 100 8.05 6.89 -1.46
CA VAL A 100 7.62 5.65 -0.81
C VAL A 100 6.10 5.60 -0.75
N ARG A 101 5.50 4.41 -0.84
CA ARG A 101 4.05 4.23 -0.72
C ARG A 101 3.74 3.51 0.58
N MET A 102 3.19 4.23 1.55
CA MET A 102 2.83 3.68 2.87
C MET A 102 1.34 3.40 3.03
N PHE A 103 0.53 3.75 2.03
CA PHE A 103 -0.93 3.66 2.08
C PHE A 103 -1.46 3.01 0.81
N TRP A 104 -2.53 2.23 0.90
CA TRP A 104 -3.13 1.56 -0.24
C TRP A 104 -4.58 1.15 0.00
N TRP A 105 -5.31 0.97 -1.11
CA TRP A 105 -6.54 0.20 -1.15
C TRP A 105 -6.19 -1.28 -1.31
N ARG A 106 -6.51 -2.09 -0.30
CA ARG A 106 -6.41 -3.55 -0.38
C ARG A 106 -7.69 -4.11 -0.95
N HIS A 107 -7.60 -4.74 -2.11
CA HIS A 107 -8.70 -5.49 -2.71
C HIS A 107 -8.49 -6.97 -2.45
N ARG A 108 -9.49 -7.65 -1.88
CA ARG A 108 -9.47 -9.09 -1.61
C ARG A 108 -10.59 -9.80 -2.34
N TRP A 109 -10.28 -10.92 -2.98
CA TRP A 109 -11.22 -11.85 -3.59
C TRP A 109 -11.13 -13.22 -2.93
N PHE A 110 -12.27 -13.77 -2.53
CA PHE A 110 -12.34 -15.06 -1.83
C PHE A 110 -13.66 -15.77 -2.10
N GLN A 111 -13.66 -17.11 -1.93
CA GLN A 111 -14.88 -17.90 -1.85
C GLN A 111 -14.92 -18.62 -0.49
N PRO A 112 -16.04 -18.61 0.23
CA PRO A 112 -16.14 -19.33 1.51
C PRO A 112 -15.75 -20.81 1.34
N LEU A 113 -14.98 -21.33 2.29
CA LEU A 113 -14.49 -22.72 2.32
C LEU A 113 -13.50 -23.09 1.19
N GLN A 114 -13.00 -22.11 0.43
CA GLN A 114 -11.87 -22.30 -0.47
C GLN A 114 -10.63 -21.65 0.13
N GLU A 115 -9.51 -22.35 0.07
CA GLU A 115 -8.24 -21.86 0.60
C GLU A 115 -7.64 -20.76 -0.29
N GLU A 116 -7.91 -20.82 -1.60
CA GLU A 116 -7.38 -19.86 -2.58
C GLU A 116 -8.07 -18.50 -2.45
N GLU A 117 -7.23 -17.47 -2.25
CA GLU A 117 -7.63 -16.09 -2.11
C GLU A 117 -6.64 -15.19 -2.83
N PHE A 118 -7.13 -14.08 -3.34
CA PHE A 118 -6.31 -13.11 -4.06
C PHE A 118 -6.40 -11.76 -3.38
N GLU A 119 -5.27 -11.09 -3.24
CA GLU A 119 -5.16 -9.73 -2.73
C GLU A 119 -4.30 -8.89 -3.67
N VAL A 120 -4.73 -7.66 -3.90
CA VAL A 120 -3.94 -6.66 -4.62
C VAL A 120 -4.04 -5.34 -3.88
N ASP A 121 -2.89 -4.79 -3.54
CA ASP A 121 -2.74 -3.54 -2.81
C ASP A 121 -2.36 -2.44 -3.81
N VAL A 122 -3.22 -1.43 -3.94
CA VAL A 122 -3.10 -0.34 -4.91
C VAL A 122 -2.92 0.98 -4.16
N ALA A 123 -1.79 1.65 -4.36
CA ALA A 123 -1.56 2.96 -3.76
C ALA A 123 -2.61 3.98 -4.26
N PRO A 124 -2.95 5.03 -3.48
CA PRO A 124 -3.81 6.13 -3.92
C PRO A 124 -3.33 6.83 -5.19
N THR A 125 -2.05 6.65 -5.53
CA THR A 125 -1.37 7.18 -6.70
C THR A 125 -1.43 6.26 -7.92
N GLY A 126 -1.90 5.03 -7.76
CA GLY A 126 -2.17 4.04 -8.81
C GLY A 126 -1.11 2.94 -8.99
N GLU A 127 0.03 3.03 -8.31
CA GLU A 127 1.04 1.98 -8.30
C GLU A 127 0.53 0.75 -7.54
N ILE A 128 0.93 -0.43 -8.00
CA ILE A 128 0.69 -1.67 -7.25
C ILE A 128 1.82 -1.78 -6.25
N VAL A 129 1.47 -1.94 -4.98
CA VAL A 129 2.44 -1.99 -3.86
C VAL A 129 2.42 -3.31 -3.13
N GLY A 130 1.45 -4.17 -3.46
CA GLY A 130 1.38 -5.51 -2.93
C GLY A 130 0.49 -6.42 -3.76
N PHE A 131 0.79 -7.71 -3.70
CA PHE A 131 0.01 -8.75 -4.32
C PHE A 131 0.16 -10.03 -3.50
N ASN A 132 -0.92 -10.78 -3.36
CA ASN A 132 -0.88 -12.09 -2.73
C ASN A 132 -1.87 -13.01 -3.43
N ASP A 133 -1.38 -14.16 -3.87
CA ASP A 133 -2.13 -15.27 -4.40
C ASP A 133 -1.87 -16.44 -3.44
N LYS A 134 -2.85 -16.67 -2.57
CA LYS A 134 -2.79 -17.69 -1.53
C LYS A 134 -3.05 -19.06 -2.13
N ILE A 135 -2.04 -19.58 -2.83
CA ILE A 135 -2.12 -20.87 -3.51
C ILE A 135 -2.31 -22.00 -2.47
N PRO A 136 -3.34 -22.85 -2.59
CA PRO A 136 -3.57 -23.96 -1.67
C PRO A 136 -2.34 -24.87 -1.57
N GLU A 137 -2.00 -25.33 -0.38
CA GLU A 137 -0.73 -26.05 -0.14
C GLU A 137 -0.56 -27.27 -1.05
N ARG A 138 -1.65 -27.99 -1.33
CA ARG A 138 -1.67 -29.21 -2.15
C ARG A 138 -1.65 -28.95 -3.66
N THR A 139 -1.70 -27.69 -4.09
CA THR A 139 -1.67 -27.34 -5.51
C THR A 139 -0.30 -27.67 -6.08
N ALA A 140 -0.27 -28.62 -7.01
CA ALA A 140 0.92 -28.94 -7.78
C ALA A 140 1.12 -27.89 -8.87
N LEU A 141 2.32 -27.31 -8.92
CA LEU A 141 2.69 -26.34 -9.95
C LEU A 141 3.93 -26.81 -10.71
N PRO A 142 4.04 -26.51 -12.01
CA PRO A 142 5.21 -26.87 -12.80
C PRO A 142 6.49 -26.32 -12.17
N ASN A 143 7.51 -27.16 -12.06
CA ASN A 143 8.85 -26.67 -11.73
C ASN A 143 9.49 -26.08 -12.99
N ILE A 144 9.55 -24.76 -13.05
CA ILE A 144 10.22 -24.05 -14.16
C ILE A 144 11.69 -23.76 -13.83
N PRO A 145 12.55 -23.48 -14.82
CA PRO A 145 13.91 -23.03 -14.58
C PRO A 145 13.95 -21.73 -13.77
N LEU A 146 15.00 -21.57 -12.96
CA LEU A 146 15.24 -20.36 -12.16
C LEU A 146 15.15 -19.06 -12.98
N ALA A 147 15.80 -19.01 -14.15
CA ALA A 147 15.81 -17.83 -15.01
C ALA A 147 14.41 -17.46 -15.52
N SER A 148 13.54 -18.47 -15.73
CA SER A 148 12.15 -18.25 -16.14
C SER A 148 11.32 -17.68 -14.98
N ALA A 149 11.53 -18.16 -13.75
CA ALA A 149 10.90 -17.60 -12.56
C ALA A 149 11.34 -16.14 -12.32
N GLN A 150 12.64 -15.85 -12.47
CA GLN A 150 13.15 -14.49 -12.36
C GLN A 150 12.55 -13.55 -13.42
N SER A 151 12.42 -14.03 -14.66
CA SER A 151 11.79 -13.27 -15.74
C SER A 151 10.30 -12.98 -15.45
N ALA A 152 9.58 -13.95 -14.87
CA ALA A 152 8.19 -13.76 -14.46
C ALA A 152 8.07 -12.71 -13.35
N ALA A 153 8.96 -12.74 -12.35
CA ALA A 153 9.00 -11.75 -11.28
C ALA A 153 9.32 -10.33 -11.80
N GLN A 154 10.29 -10.21 -12.71
CA GLN A 154 10.62 -8.93 -13.36
C GLN A 154 9.45 -8.38 -14.20
N LEU A 155 8.79 -9.24 -14.97
CA LEU A 155 7.61 -8.86 -15.75
C LEU A 155 6.47 -8.40 -14.83
N PHE A 156 6.28 -9.05 -13.68
CA PHE A 156 5.32 -8.62 -12.68
C PHE A 156 5.65 -7.22 -12.15
N LEU A 157 6.90 -6.97 -11.75
CA LEU A 157 7.35 -5.66 -11.26
C LEU A 157 7.14 -4.54 -12.30
N MET A 158 7.40 -4.81 -13.59
CA MET A 158 7.10 -3.85 -14.65
C MET A 158 5.61 -3.51 -14.74
N ARG A 159 4.74 -4.50 -14.58
CA ARG A 159 3.27 -4.32 -14.58
C ARG A 159 2.79 -3.60 -13.32
N ALA A 160 3.46 -3.79 -12.20
CA ALA A 160 3.22 -3.08 -10.95
C ALA A 160 3.62 -1.59 -11.03
N GLY A 161 4.36 -1.19 -12.08
CA GLY A 161 4.84 0.18 -12.28
C GLY A 161 6.27 0.42 -11.79
N VAL A 162 6.98 -0.64 -11.39
CA VAL A 162 8.37 -0.55 -10.92
C VAL A 162 9.34 -0.51 -12.10
N LYS A 163 10.29 0.42 -12.06
CA LYS A 163 11.34 0.55 -13.08
C LYS A 163 12.48 -0.42 -12.80
N LEU A 164 12.58 -1.48 -13.59
CA LEU A 164 13.64 -2.50 -13.40
C LEU A 164 15.07 -1.93 -13.48
N SER A 165 15.30 -0.84 -14.22
CA SER A 165 16.60 -0.18 -14.29
C SER A 165 17.07 0.43 -12.97
N ASP A 166 16.12 0.69 -12.06
CA ASP A 166 16.39 1.22 -10.72
C ASP A 166 16.58 0.11 -9.68
N LEU A 167 16.47 -1.15 -10.07
CA LEU A 167 16.53 -2.27 -9.14
C LEU A 167 17.91 -2.92 -9.13
N GLN A 168 18.39 -3.24 -7.95
CA GLN A 168 19.56 -4.09 -7.74
C GLN A 168 19.11 -5.41 -7.08
N LEU A 169 19.39 -6.54 -7.72
CA LEU A 169 19.09 -7.85 -7.12
C LEU A 169 20.05 -8.08 -5.95
N VAL A 170 19.50 -8.25 -4.75
CA VAL A 170 20.26 -8.41 -3.50
C VAL A 170 20.29 -9.85 -3.05
N THR A 171 19.17 -10.56 -3.18
CA THR A 171 19.07 -11.94 -2.75
C THR A 171 18.15 -12.71 -3.65
N GLN A 172 18.50 -13.98 -3.84
CA GLN A 172 17.67 -14.97 -4.49
C GLN A 172 17.74 -16.24 -3.65
N SER A 173 16.59 -16.80 -3.32
CA SER A 173 16.49 -18.06 -2.58
C SER A 173 15.41 -18.96 -3.17
N GLU A 174 15.50 -20.25 -2.85
CA GLU A 174 14.47 -21.21 -3.20
C GLU A 174 14.10 -22.09 -2.01
N ARG A 175 12.85 -22.54 -2.01
CA ARG A 175 12.28 -23.44 -1.03
C ARG A 175 11.49 -24.53 -1.75
N THR A 176 11.87 -25.78 -1.52
CA THR A 176 11.09 -26.93 -1.99
C THR A 176 9.92 -27.15 -1.04
N LEU A 177 8.70 -27.03 -1.55
CA LEU A 177 7.46 -27.42 -0.89
C LEU A 177 7.04 -28.81 -1.37
N PRO A 178 6.14 -29.52 -0.66
CA PRO A 178 5.74 -30.87 -1.03
C PRO A 178 5.22 -31.02 -2.47
N SER A 179 4.57 -29.98 -3.02
CA SER A 179 3.93 -30.04 -4.34
C SER A 179 4.47 -29.02 -5.35
N ARG A 180 5.45 -28.19 -4.98
CA ARG A 180 6.00 -27.13 -5.84
C ARG A 180 7.34 -26.60 -5.35
N VAL A 181 8.03 -25.87 -6.21
CA VAL A 181 9.23 -25.10 -5.84
C VAL A 181 8.85 -23.63 -5.75
N GLN A 182 9.14 -23.01 -4.62
CA GLN A 182 8.99 -21.59 -4.40
C GLN A 182 10.34 -20.91 -4.58
N ARG A 183 10.37 -19.78 -5.28
CA ARG A 183 11.56 -18.95 -5.48
C ARG A 183 11.27 -17.53 -5.05
N ILE A 184 12.17 -16.96 -4.27
CA ILE A 184 12.02 -15.63 -3.69
C ILE A 184 13.15 -14.77 -4.23
N PHE A 185 12.77 -13.64 -4.80
CA PHE A 185 13.70 -12.66 -5.34
C PHE A 185 13.53 -11.35 -4.60
N THR A 186 14.65 -10.79 -4.17
CA THR A 186 14.69 -9.57 -3.37
C THR A 186 15.54 -8.54 -4.11
N TRP A 187 14.90 -7.42 -4.48
CA TRP A 187 15.56 -6.26 -5.08
C TRP A 187 15.50 -5.07 -4.14
N ASP A 188 16.56 -4.28 -4.11
CA ASP A 188 16.55 -2.97 -3.48
C ASP A 188 16.55 -1.87 -4.57
N SER A 189 15.83 -0.78 -4.33
CA SER A 189 15.86 0.42 -5.18
C SER A 189 17.21 1.12 -5.05
N GLN A 190 17.75 1.58 -6.18
CA GLN A 190 19.00 2.33 -6.26
C GLN A 190 18.80 3.83 -6.04
N SER A 191 17.63 4.37 -6.40
CA SER A 191 17.34 5.80 -6.26
C SER A 191 16.65 6.16 -4.96
N VAL A 192 15.90 5.23 -4.35
CA VAL A 192 15.08 5.49 -3.15
C VAL A 192 15.67 4.79 -1.93
N HIS A 193 16.06 5.59 -0.93
CA HIS A 193 16.62 5.11 0.35
C HIS A 193 15.96 5.81 1.53
N PRO A 194 14.80 5.31 2.00
CA PRO A 194 14.01 5.97 3.02
C PRO A 194 14.77 6.04 4.35
N ALA A 195 15.13 7.25 4.79
CA ALA A 195 16.00 7.45 5.96
C ALA A 195 17.32 6.64 5.90
N GLY A 196 17.86 6.43 4.70
CA GLY A 196 19.07 5.63 4.48
C GLY A 196 18.86 4.11 4.57
N ALA A 197 17.63 3.64 4.79
CA ALA A 197 17.29 2.22 4.73
C ALA A 197 17.07 1.76 3.27
N PRO A 198 17.27 0.47 2.96
CA PRO A 198 16.92 -0.09 1.65
C PRO A 198 15.41 -0.06 1.42
N TYR A 199 14.97 0.41 0.25
CA TYR A 199 13.59 0.25 -0.20
C TYR A 199 13.47 -0.99 -1.06
N ARG A 200 12.76 -2.00 -0.55
CA ARG A 200 12.85 -3.37 -1.04
C ARG A 200 11.59 -3.79 -1.79
N HIS A 201 11.79 -4.57 -2.84
CA HIS A 201 10.76 -5.25 -3.60
C HIS A 201 11.04 -6.75 -3.54
N ILE A 202 10.13 -7.49 -2.92
CA ILE A 202 10.24 -8.94 -2.76
C ILE A 202 9.17 -9.56 -3.63
N VAL A 203 9.56 -10.42 -4.57
CA VAL A 203 8.62 -11.19 -5.38
C VAL A 203 8.85 -12.67 -5.15
N THR A 204 7.76 -13.36 -4.85
CA THR A 204 7.75 -14.82 -4.72
C THR A 204 7.08 -15.44 -5.92
N VAL A 205 7.72 -16.48 -6.47
CA VAL A 205 7.23 -17.25 -7.61
C VAL A 205 7.11 -18.72 -7.19
N ASP A 206 5.90 -19.24 -7.18
CA ASP A 206 5.57 -20.62 -6.87
C ASP A 206 5.31 -21.37 -8.18
N GLY A 207 6.25 -22.24 -8.57
CA GLY A 207 6.23 -22.86 -9.89
C GLY A 207 6.28 -21.82 -11.01
N ASP A 208 5.19 -21.67 -11.75
CA ASP A 208 5.00 -20.69 -12.83
C ASP A 208 4.07 -19.51 -12.48
N ARG A 209 3.62 -19.41 -11.23
CA ARG A 209 2.76 -18.32 -10.72
C ARG A 209 3.55 -17.36 -9.86
N VAL A 210 3.40 -16.06 -10.08
CA VAL A 210 3.81 -15.08 -9.06
C VAL A 210 2.79 -15.17 -7.93
N SER A 211 3.24 -15.53 -6.73
CA SER A 211 2.38 -15.77 -5.58
C SER A 211 2.35 -14.60 -4.61
N SER A 212 3.41 -13.80 -4.54
CA SER A 212 3.46 -12.64 -3.65
C SER A 212 4.35 -11.53 -4.19
N TYR A 213 3.95 -10.29 -3.91
CA TYR A 213 4.77 -9.09 -4.04
C TYR A 213 4.55 -8.19 -2.82
N SER A 214 5.63 -7.63 -2.28
CA SER A 214 5.66 -6.64 -1.21
C SER A 214 6.85 -5.71 -1.35
#